data_AF-A0A941R9X6-F1
#
_entry.id   AF-A0A941R9X6-F1
#
_cell.length_a   1.000
_cell.length_b   1.000
_cell.length_c   1.000
_cell.angle_alpha   90.00
_cell.angle_beta   90.00
_cell.angle_gamma   90.00
#
_symmetry.space_group_name_H-M   'P 1'
#
loop_
_entity.id
_entity.type
_entity.pdbx_description
1 polymer ?
#
loop_
_entity_poly.entity_id
_entity_poly.type
_entity_poly.pdbx_seq_one_letter_code
_entity_poly.pdbx_strand_id
1 'polypeptide(L)'
;MIKEGWLAVVQPPHWLAEVAAVIARLDPGRARRAVSLLDALELPVITDSEVYQKACDLSASLAPHVFDTLYHAVALYEPGTVLITADERYYRQAHTIGRIVRLHDFVPSAR
;
A
#
# COMPACT_ATOMS: atom_id res chain seq x y z
N MET A 1 10.66 12.89 17.28
CA MET A 1 11.33 11.71 17.85
C MET A 1 10.61 10.48 17.33
N ILE A 2 11.13 9.85 16.28
CA ILE A 2 10.65 8.54 15.83
C ILE A 2 11.21 7.56 16.87
N LYS A 3 10.36 7.00 17.73
CA LYS A 3 10.78 5.98 18.70
C LYS A 3 11.14 4.71 17.93
N GLU A 4 12.26 4.12 18.30
CA GLU A 4 12.84 2.91 17.72
C GLU A 4 11.80 1.79 17.62
N GLY A 5 11.55 1.40 16.37
CA GLY A 5 10.72 0.28 15.96
C GLY A 5 10.91 0.13 14.47
N TRP A 6 11.73 -0.84 14.06
CA TRP A 6 11.99 -1.09 12.64
C TRP A 6 10.79 -1.82 12.06
N LEU A 7 9.90 -1.08 11.38
CA LEU A 7 8.87 -1.67 10.55
C LEU A 7 9.39 -1.74 9.12
N ALA A 8 9.49 -2.95 8.58
CA ALA A 8 9.74 -3.14 7.16
C ALA A 8 8.49 -2.69 6.38
N VAL A 9 8.68 -1.79 5.42
CA VAL A 9 7.62 -1.30 4.54
C VAL A 9 7.93 -1.78 3.14
N VAL A 10 6.95 -2.35 2.47
CA VAL A 10 7.02 -2.77 1.06
C VAL A 10 5.92 -2.07 0.27
N GLN A 11 6.10 -1.93 -1.03
CA GLN A 11 5.17 -1.22 -1.90
C GLN A 11 4.82 -2.02 -3.18
N PRO A 12 3.61 -1.83 -3.73
CA PRO A 12 3.34 -2.22 -5.10
C PRO A 12 4.02 -1.25 -6.08
N PRO A 13 4.17 -1.63 -7.37
CA PRO A 13 4.94 -0.87 -8.36
C PRO A 13 4.40 0.53 -8.69
N HIS A 14 3.18 0.85 -8.28
CA HIS A 14 2.49 2.09 -8.64
C HIS A 14 2.32 3.07 -7.47
N TRP A 15 2.75 2.71 -6.25
CA TRP A 15 2.59 3.59 -5.08
C TRP A 15 3.22 4.96 -5.28
N LEU A 16 4.47 5.03 -5.75
CA LEU A 16 5.16 6.30 -5.95
C LEU A 16 4.42 7.15 -7.01
N ALA A 17 3.90 6.53 -8.05
CA ALA A 17 3.13 7.21 -9.09
C ALA A 17 1.81 7.77 -8.54
N GLU A 18 1.10 7.00 -7.72
CA GLU A 18 -0.15 7.46 -7.07
C GLU A 18 0.09 8.63 -6.12
N VAL A 19 1.09 8.51 -5.23
CA VAL A 19 1.43 9.58 -4.29
C VAL A 19 1.89 10.82 -5.06
N ALA A 20 2.70 10.66 -6.11
CA ALA A 20 3.09 11.77 -6.98
C ALA A 20 1.89 12.47 -7.61
N ALA A 21 0.90 11.73 -8.11
CA ALA A 21 -0.31 12.29 -8.70
C ALA A 21 -1.15 13.08 -7.67
N VAL A 22 -1.27 12.56 -6.44
CA VAL A 22 -1.96 13.26 -5.35
C VAL A 22 -1.24 14.56 -4.99
N ILE A 23 0.08 14.52 -4.81
CA ILE A 23 0.86 15.71 -4.45
C ILE A 23 0.84 16.73 -5.59
N ALA A 24 0.99 16.30 -6.84
CA ALA A 24 0.91 17.18 -8.00
C ALA A 24 -0.44 17.91 -8.09
N ARG A 25 -1.54 17.25 -7.69
CA ARG A 25 -2.87 17.87 -7.63
C ARG A 25 -3.00 18.88 -6.48
N LEU A 26 -2.45 18.56 -5.31
CA LEU A 26 -2.64 19.37 -4.10
C LEU A 26 -1.64 20.53 -3.97
N ASP A 27 -0.39 20.29 -4.34
CA ASP A 27 0.71 21.25 -4.28
C ASP A 27 1.73 20.96 -5.41
N PRO A 28 1.46 21.43 -6.65
CA PRO A 28 2.35 21.24 -7.79
C PRO A 28 3.76 21.77 -7.54
N GLY A 29 3.91 22.83 -6.74
CA GLY A 29 5.20 23.46 -6.43
C GLY A 29 6.10 22.59 -5.58
N ARG A 30 5.54 21.70 -4.77
CA ARG A 30 6.29 20.74 -3.94
C ARG A 30 6.44 19.36 -4.56
N ALA A 31 5.62 19.01 -5.55
CA ALA A 31 5.55 17.67 -6.13
C ALA A 31 6.92 17.07 -6.49
N ARG A 32 7.74 17.78 -7.27
CA ARG A 32 9.06 17.28 -7.68
C ARG A 32 9.96 16.95 -6.49
N ARG A 33 10.03 17.84 -5.49
CA ARG A 33 10.86 17.62 -4.30
C ARG A 33 10.31 16.47 -3.46
N ALA A 34 9.00 16.38 -3.31
CA ALA A 34 8.37 15.33 -2.53
C ALA A 34 8.60 13.95 -3.15
N VAL A 35 8.48 13.82 -4.47
CA VAL A 35 8.79 12.55 -5.18
C VAL A 35 10.23 12.13 -4.95
N SER A 36 11.21 13.04 -5.08
CA SER A 36 12.61 12.70 -4.80
C SER A 36 12.86 12.26 -3.35
N LEU A 37 12.14 12.84 -2.38
CA LEU A 37 12.26 12.43 -0.97
C LEU A 37 11.64 11.07 -0.70
N LEU A 38 10.51 10.75 -1.34
CA LEU A 38 9.81 9.47 -1.19
C LEU A 38 10.57 8.34 -1.89
N ASP A 39 11.15 8.61 -3.07
CA ASP A 39 12.00 7.66 -3.80
C ASP A 39 13.26 7.31 -3.01
N ALA A 40 13.87 8.29 -2.34
CA ALA A 40 15.05 8.10 -1.49
C ALA A 40 14.79 7.25 -0.23
N LEU A 41 13.54 6.86 0.05
CA LEU A 41 13.25 5.86 1.09
C LEU A 41 13.65 4.44 0.66
N GLU A 42 13.87 4.21 -0.65
CA GLU A 42 14.30 2.93 -1.22
C GLU A 42 13.45 1.75 -0.74
N LEU A 43 12.13 1.97 -0.59
CA LEU A 43 11.20 0.95 -0.12
C LEU A 43 11.16 -0.21 -1.13
N PRO A 44 11.34 -1.47 -0.68
CA PRO A 44 11.25 -2.63 -1.57
C PRO A 44 9.95 -2.65 -2.37
N VAL A 45 10.08 -2.81 -3.69
CA VAL A 45 8.95 -2.94 -4.61
C VAL A 45 8.72 -4.42 -4.91
N ILE A 46 7.49 -4.90 -4.70
CA ILE A 46 7.13 -6.28 -5.01
C ILE A 46 6.45 -6.32 -6.38
N THR A 47 7.07 -7.03 -7.34
CA THR A 47 6.65 -7.05 -8.75
C THR A 47 6.47 -8.46 -9.31
N ASP A 48 6.39 -9.48 -8.45
CA ASP A 48 6.20 -10.86 -8.83
C ASP A 48 4.88 -11.07 -9.58
N SER A 49 4.89 -11.94 -10.59
CA SER A 49 3.72 -12.17 -11.45
C SER A 49 2.50 -12.67 -10.66
N GLU A 50 2.76 -13.40 -9.59
CA GLU A 50 1.82 -13.97 -8.63
C GLU A 50 1.08 -12.88 -7.85
N VAL A 51 1.74 -11.74 -7.59
CA VAL A 51 1.09 -10.56 -7.00
C VAL A 51 0.06 -9.98 -7.96
N TYR A 52 0.41 -9.85 -9.24
CA TYR A 52 -0.53 -9.36 -10.25
C TYR A 52 -1.70 -10.33 -10.47
N GLN A 53 -1.44 -11.64 -10.55
CA GLN A 53 -2.49 -12.66 -10.65
C GLN A 53 -3.46 -12.55 -9.47
N LYS A 54 -2.93 -12.45 -8.25
CA LYS A 54 -3.74 -12.28 -7.04
C LYS A 54 -4.51 -10.96 -7.04
N ALA A 55 -3.92 -9.87 -7.51
CA ALA A 55 -4.62 -8.59 -7.63
C ALA A 55 -5.78 -8.66 -8.64
N CYS A 56 -5.60 -9.36 -9.76
CA CYS A 56 -6.67 -9.63 -10.72
C CYS A 56 -7.81 -10.44 -10.10
N ASP A 57 -7.49 -11.52 -9.37
CA ASP A 57 -8.50 -12.35 -8.68
C ASP A 57 -9.31 -11.54 -7.66
N LEU A 58 -8.63 -10.70 -6.87
CA LEU A 58 -9.27 -9.79 -5.92
C LEU A 58 -10.17 -8.77 -6.61
N SER A 59 -9.69 -8.18 -7.72
CA SER A 59 -10.42 -7.16 -8.48
C SER A 59 -11.70 -7.76 -9.08
N ALA A 60 -11.61 -8.97 -9.66
CA ALA A 60 -12.76 -9.69 -10.18
C ALA A 60 -13.79 -10.04 -9.08
N SER A 61 -13.32 -10.37 -7.88
CA SER A 61 -14.18 -10.82 -6.78
C SER A 61 -14.84 -9.68 -6.01
N LEU A 62 -14.14 -8.56 -5.84
CA LEU A 62 -14.59 -7.44 -4.99
C LEU A 62 -15.14 -6.26 -5.81
N ALA A 63 -14.79 -6.17 -7.10
CA ALA A 63 -15.05 -5.08 -8.05
C ALA A 63 -14.20 -3.78 -8.03
N PRO A 64 -13.20 -3.53 -7.14
CA PRO A 64 -12.24 -2.44 -7.31
C PRO A 64 -11.31 -2.61 -8.51
N HIS A 65 -10.59 -1.56 -8.87
CA HIS A 65 -9.56 -1.64 -9.92
C HIS A 65 -8.36 -2.46 -9.44
N VAL A 66 -7.64 -3.05 -10.39
CA VAL A 66 -6.43 -3.85 -10.10
C VAL A 66 -5.36 -3.02 -9.36
N PHE A 67 -5.28 -1.71 -9.61
CA PHE A 67 -4.40 -0.82 -8.86
C PHE A 67 -4.74 -0.82 -7.36
N ASP A 68 -6.02 -0.68 -7.00
CA ASP A 68 -6.45 -0.73 -5.60
C ASP A 68 -6.13 -2.10 -4.96
N THR A 69 -6.38 -3.19 -5.68
CA THR A 69 -6.18 -4.55 -5.14
C THR A 69 -4.71 -5.00 -5.12
N LEU A 70 -3.82 -4.34 -5.85
CA LEU A 70 -2.38 -4.64 -5.82
C LEU A 70 -1.77 -4.42 -4.44
N TYR A 71 -2.22 -3.40 -3.69
CA TYR A 71 -1.80 -3.21 -2.30
C TYR A 71 -2.12 -4.40 -1.40
N HIS A 72 -3.34 -4.95 -1.55
CA HIS A 72 -3.77 -6.09 -0.74
C HIS A 72 -3.13 -7.39 -1.23
N ALA A 73 -2.92 -7.53 -2.53
CA ALA A 73 -2.20 -8.66 -3.12
C ALA A 73 -0.77 -8.75 -2.59
N VAL A 74 -0.04 -7.62 -2.49
CA VAL A 74 1.29 -7.56 -1.86
C VAL A 74 1.22 -8.06 -0.42
N ALA A 75 0.25 -7.59 0.37
CA ALA A 75 0.11 -8.01 1.78
C ALA A 75 -0.25 -9.49 1.95
N LEU A 76 -0.93 -10.10 0.98
CA LEU A 76 -1.27 -11.52 0.98
C LEU A 76 -0.14 -12.40 0.43
N TYR A 77 0.74 -11.85 -0.40
CA TYR A 77 1.89 -12.53 -0.97
C TYR A 77 3.07 -12.54 0.00
N GLU A 78 3.41 -11.38 0.58
CA GLU A 78 4.55 -11.23 1.47
C GLU A 78 4.28 -11.77 2.89
N PRO A 79 5.06 -12.74 3.39
CA PRO A 79 4.87 -13.29 4.72
C PRO A 79 5.00 -12.24 5.83
N GLY A 80 3.98 -12.16 6.70
CA GLY A 80 3.99 -11.24 7.84
C GLY A 80 3.60 -9.80 7.50
N THR A 81 3.25 -9.51 6.24
CA THR A 81 2.80 -8.20 5.80
C THR A 81 1.30 -8.00 6.05
N VAL A 82 0.91 -6.74 6.27
CA VAL A 82 -0.48 -6.31 6.42
C VAL A 82 -0.70 -5.03 5.62
N LEU A 83 -1.80 -4.96 4.87
CA LEU A 83 -2.25 -3.72 4.25
C LEU A 83 -2.86 -2.81 5.32
N ILE A 84 -2.28 -1.63 5.51
CA ILE A 84 -2.86 -0.57 6.34
C ILE A 84 -3.58 0.40 5.41
N THR A 85 -4.89 0.58 5.55
CA THR A 85 -5.68 1.44 4.66
C THR A 85 -6.56 2.44 5.40
N ALA A 86 -6.64 3.66 4.87
CA ALA A 86 -7.65 4.65 5.25
C ALA A 86 -8.94 4.54 4.41
N ASP A 87 -8.96 3.66 3.41
CA ASP A 87 -10.13 3.40 2.59
C ASP A 87 -11.10 2.44 3.31
N GLU A 88 -12.07 3.03 4.01
CA GLU A 88 -13.14 2.29 4.69
C GLU A 88 -14.05 1.51 3.74
N ARG A 89 -14.20 1.98 2.49
CA ARG A 89 -15.04 1.27 1.50
C ARG A 89 -14.34 -0.03 1.11
N TYR A 90 -13.06 0.05 0.76
CA TYR A 90 -12.27 -1.12 0.42
C TYR A 90 -12.19 -2.11 1.59
N TYR A 91 -11.91 -1.61 2.81
CA TYR A 91 -11.85 -2.46 4.01
C TYR A 91 -13.15 -3.24 4.23
N ARG A 92 -14.31 -2.58 4.16
CA ARG A 92 -15.61 -3.26 4.35
C ARG A 92 -15.80 -4.43 3.38
N GLN A 93 -15.32 -4.30 2.15
CA GLN A 93 -15.42 -5.34 1.12
C GLN A 93 -14.38 -6.45 1.33
N ALA A 94 -13.15 -6.11 1.74
CA ALA A 94 -12.00 -7.01 1.68
C ALA A 94 -11.59 -7.64 3.02
N HIS A 95 -12.07 -7.13 4.17
CA HIS A 95 -11.55 -7.51 5.50
C HIS A 95 -11.63 -9.02 5.80
N THR A 96 -12.63 -9.73 5.28
CA THR A 96 -12.80 -11.17 5.49
C THR A 96 -11.72 -12.02 4.80
N ILE A 97 -10.99 -11.46 3.83
CA ILE A 97 -9.86 -12.10 3.16
C ILE A 97 -8.61 -12.12 4.07
N GLY A 98 -8.57 -11.22 5.07
CA GLY A 98 -7.47 -11.09 6.02
C GLY A 98 -6.30 -10.23 5.50
N ARG A 99 -5.24 -10.09 6.29
CA ARG A 99 -4.03 -9.27 5.96
C ARG A 99 -4.33 -7.82 5.59
N ILE A 100 -5.37 -7.24 6.20
CA ILE A 100 -5.75 -5.85 6.06
C ILE A 100 -6.22 -5.29 7.41
N VAL A 101 -5.87 -4.04 7.70
CA VAL A 101 -6.26 -3.31 8.91
C VAL A 101 -6.58 -1.87 8.55
N ARG A 102 -7.54 -1.28 9.27
CA ARG A 102 -7.87 0.14 9.13
C ARG A 102 -6.75 0.98 9.74
N LEU A 103 -6.44 2.11 9.12
CA LEU A 103 -5.38 3.01 9.58
C LEU A 103 -5.60 3.45 11.04
N HIS A 104 -6.85 3.71 11.43
CA HIS A 104 -7.19 4.14 12.78
C HIS A 104 -7.08 3.02 13.84
N ASP A 105 -7.11 1.76 13.41
CA ASP A 105 -6.98 0.58 14.27
C ASP A 105 -5.55 0.05 14.34
N PHE A 106 -4.65 0.54 13.47
CA PHE A 106 -3.30 0.02 13.39
C PHE A 106 -2.49 0.42 14.62
N VAL A 107 -2.08 -0.58 15.40
CA VAL A 107 -1.16 -0.42 16.52
C VAL A 107 0.20 -0.99 16.09
N PRO A 108 1.24 -0.16 15.95
CA PRO A 108 2.60 -0.64 15.71
C PRO A 108 3.01 -1.60 16.84
N SER A 109 3.25 -2.86 16.50
CA SER A 109 3.82 -3.80 17.46
C SER A 109 5.34 -3.74 17.34
N ALA A 110 6.00 -3.30 18.41
CA ALA A 110 7.43 -3.54 18.57
C ALA A 110 7.61 -5.06 18.75
N ARG A 111 8.27 -5.70 17.79
CA ARG A 111 8.93 -6.98 18.05
C ARG A 111 10.40 -6.70 18.32
#